data_AF-A0A2V7XH48-F1
#
_entry.id   AF-A0A2V7XH48-F1
#
_cell.length_a   1.000
_cell.length_b   1.000
_cell.length_c   1.000
_cell.angle_alpha   90.00
_cell.angle_beta   90.00
_cell.angle_gamma   90.00
#
_symmetry.space_group_name_H-M   'P 1'
#
loop_
_entity.id
_entity.type
_entity.pdbx_description
1 polymer ?
#
loop_
_entity_poly.entity_id
_entity_poly.type
_entity_poly.pdbx_seq_one_letter_code
_entity_poly.pdbx_strand_id
1 'polypeptide(L)'
;MAADPDAFQRLNDSEVAALEQLGVRRSVAAGDYLYREGDRGYDFYVVLAGAVEIVVNDQGKEKVIARHDAGRFLGELNLLTGQRVFVSARVAESGEVLVVPRDALRRLIATDPSLSDKVLAAFLARRAILMSGAASAIRVIGSRFSPDSTRVREFLARSRIPHEWLDPDTDSEVERLLEEFGITPQVLPVVIVTGAVLRHATPGVLADYLGLTVGKLAQRFYDLTVVGAGPAGLAAAMYGASEGLLTLVIEMVAVGGQAGSSSRIENYLGFPTGISGGDLTQRAAVQAQKFGASVSSPCAAVSLQEEAGHFLLRLSDST
;
A
#
# COMPACT_ATOMS: atom_id res chain seq x y z
N MET A 1 -3.58 7.58 -22.10
CA MET A 1 -2.80 8.18 -21.00
C MET A 1 -1.34 7.88 -21.28
N ALA A 2 -0.49 8.89 -21.47
CA ALA A 2 0.94 8.63 -21.67
C ALA A 2 1.48 7.91 -20.43
N ALA A 3 2.23 6.83 -20.62
CA ALA A 3 2.85 6.12 -19.51
C ALA A 3 3.77 7.08 -18.76
N ASP A 4 3.53 7.28 -17.47
CA ASP A 4 4.41 8.06 -16.61
C ASP A 4 5.82 7.41 -16.67
N PRO A 5 6.85 8.11 -17.20
CA PRO A 5 8.18 7.52 -17.35
C PRO A 5 8.75 7.06 -16.00
N ASP A 6 8.35 7.69 -14.89
CA ASP A 6 8.78 7.29 -13.56
C ASP A 6 8.25 5.90 -13.17
N ALA A 7 7.11 5.44 -13.71
CA ALA A 7 6.62 4.09 -13.43
C ALA A 7 7.50 2.99 -14.05
N PHE A 8 8.34 3.32 -15.04
CA PHE A 8 9.11 2.36 -15.85
C PHE A 8 10.63 2.55 -15.74
N GLN A 9 11.10 2.98 -14.57
CA GLN A 9 12.52 3.15 -14.26
C GLN A 9 13.32 1.87 -14.54
N ARG A 10 14.55 2.06 -15.02
CA ARG A 10 15.50 0.99 -15.35
C ARG A 10 16.72 1.07 -14.42
N LEU A 11 17.15 -0.09 -13.95
CA LEU A 11 18.35 -0.21 -13.16
C LEU A 11 19.59 -0.20 -14.07
N ASN A 12 20.65 0.44 -13.60
CA ASN A 12 21.97 0.34 -14.21
C ASN A 12 22.71 -0.91 -13.68
N ASP A 13 23.83 -1.25 -14.29
CA ASP A 13 24.57 -2.48 -13.97
C ASP A 13 25.07 -2.50 -12.51
N SER A 14 25.47 -1.34 -11.96
CA SER A 14 25.89 -1.24 -10.55
C SER A 14 24.74 -1.48 -9.57
N GLU A 15 23.54 -0.99 -9.87
CA GLU A 15 22.34 -1.19 -9.05
C GLU A 15 21.89 -2.66 -9.10
N VAL A 16 21.96 -3.29 -10.27
CA VAL A 16 21.69 -4.74 -10.41
C VAL A 16 22.71 -5.53 -9.61
N ALA A 17 24.01 -5.23 -9.73
CA ALA A 17 25.06 -5.93 -8.97
C ALA A 17 24.89 -5.78 -7.45
N ALA A 18 24.45 -4.62 -6.96
CA ALA A 18 24.15 -4.42 -5.53
C ALA A 18 22.99 -5.30 -5.06
N LEU A 19 21.93 -5.41 -5.86
CA LEU A 19 20.77 -6.26 -5.56
C LEU A 19 21.14 -7.76 -5.64
N GLU A 20 22.05 -8.15 -6.53
CA GLU A 20 22.49 -9.54 -6.66
C GLU A 20 23.20 -10.07 -5.41
N GLN A 21 23.87 -9.20 -4.65
CA GLN A 21 24.49 -9.58 -3.37
C GLN A 21 23.45 -9.96 -2.30
N LEU A 22 22.19 -9.53 -2.47
CA LEU A 22 21.11 -9.70 -1.51
C LEU A 22 19.98 -10.59 -2.03
N GLY A 23 20.05 -11.01 -3.29
CA GLY A 23 19.00 -11.74 -3.99
C GLY A 23 19.47 -13.04 -4.60
N VAL A 24 18.51 -13.78 -5.15
CA VAL A 24 18.75 -15.06 -5.82
C VAL A 24 18.18 -14.99 -7.23
N ARG A 25 18.99 -15.38 -8.22
CA ARG A 25 18.52 -15.53 -9.60
C ARG A 25 17.60 -16.74 -9.72
N ARG A 26 16.50 -16.57 -10.45
CA ARG A 26 15.49 -17.60 -10.65
C ARG A 26 15.07 -17.64 -12.11
N SER A 27 15.20 -18.80 -12.74
CA SER A 27 14.61 -19.04 -14.07
C SER A 27 13.09 -19.09 -13.97
N VAL A 28 12.41 -18.51 -14.97
CA VAL A 28 10.95 -18.42 -15.04
C VAL A 28 10.44 -18.77 -16.42
N ALA A 29 9.28 -19.41 -16.49
CA ALA A 29 8.62 -19.79 -17.73
C ALA A 29 7.44 -18.85 -18.04
N ALA A 30 7.16 -18.66 -19.33
CA ALA A 30 5.95 -17.95 -19.77
C ALA A 30 4.70 -18.62 -19.17
N GLY A 31 3.83 -17.79 -18.58
CA GLY A 31 2.64 -18.23 -17.84
C GLY A 31 2.82 -18.29 -16.32
N ASP A 32 4.05 -18.30 -15.81
CA ASP A 32 4.31 -18.26 -14.37
C ASP A 32 3.78 -16.97 -13.73
N TYR A 33 3.27 -17.05 -12.50
CA TYR A 33 2.95 -15.87 -11.71
C TYR A 33 4.02 -15.66 -10.65
N LEU A 34 4.65 -14.48 -10.65
CA LEU A 34 5.63 -14.10 -9.64
C LEU A 34 4.96 -13.70 -8.33
N TYR A 35 3.77 -13.11 -8.44
CA TYR A 35 2.83 -12.83 -7.36
C TYR A 35 1.43 -12.63 -7.95
N ARG A 36 0.40 -12.83 -7.13
CA ARG A 36 -1.00 -12.69 -7.49
C ARG A 36 -1.68 -11.63 -6.65
N GLU A 37 -2.67 -10.98 -7.26
CA GLU A 37 -3.64 -10.15 -6.55
C GLU A 37 -4.22 -10.92 -5.34
N GLY A 38 -4.31 -10.26 -4.19
CA GLY A 38 -4.78 -10.85 -2.93
C GLY A 38 -3.69 -11.51 -2.07
N ASP A 39 -2.49 -11.77 -2.62
CA ASP A 39 -1.36 -12.29 -1.85
C ASP A 39 -1.05 -11.38 -0.66
N ARG A 40 -0.57 -11.97 0.46
CA ARG A 40 -0.25 -11.23 1.68
C ARG A 40 0.98 -10.32 1.53
N GLY A 41 1.82 -10.60 0.55
CA GLY A 41 3.07 -9.90 0.28
C GLY A 41 3.87 -10.68 -0.76
N TYR A 42 4.95 -10.07 -1.24
CA TYR A 42 5.84 -10.62 -2.25
C TYR A 42 7.22 -9.96 -2.11
N ASP A 43 8.22 -10.63 -2.68
CA ASP A 43 9.59 -10.11 -2.74
C ASP A 43 9.79 -9.16 -3.91
N PHE A 44 10.89 -8.42 -3.89
CA PHE A 44 11.24 -7.50 -4.97
C PHE A 44 11.84 -8.26 -6.15
N TYR A 45 11.34 -7.99 -7.35
CA TYR A 45 11.78 -8.68 -8.56
C TYR A 45 12.42 -7.71 -9.54
N VAL A 46 13.59 -8.08 -10.08
CA VAL A 46 14.20 -7.43 -11.25
C VAL A 46 14.15 -8.41 -12.42
N VAL A 47 13.69 -7.96 -13.58
CA VAL A 47 13.72 -8.76 -14.80
C VAL A 47 15.14 -8.70 -15.36
N LEU A 48 15.84 -9.84 -15.43
CA LEU A 48 17.18 -9.92 -16.01
C LEU A 48 17.12 -10.30 -17.49
N ALA A 49 16.20 -11.21 -17.84
CA ALA A 49 15.90 -11.62 -19.21
C ALA A 49 14.41 -12.01 -19.34
N GLY A 50 13.86 -11.87 -20.54
CA GLY A 50 12.43 -12.10 -20.80
C GLY A 50 11.57 -10.87 -20.51
N ALA A 51 10.29 -11.10 -20.24
CA ALA A 51 9.31 -10.05 -20.00
C ALA A 51 8.22 -10.47 -19.02
N VAL A 52 7.76 -9.53 -18.21
CA VAL A 52 6.69 -9.72 -17.22
C VAL A 52 5.60 -8.68 -17.44
N GLU A 53 4.35 -9.12 -17.43
CA GLU A 53 3.17 -8.29 -17.54
C GLU A 53 2.52 -8.11 -16.16
N ILE A 54 2.14 -6.86 -15.86
CA ILE A 54 1.27 -6.57 -14.73
C ILE A 54 -0.17 -6.64 -15.23
N VAL A 55 -0.95 -7.51 -14.62
CA VAL A 55 -2.33 -7.79 -15.00
C VAL A 55 -3.27 -7.52 -13.83
N VAL A 56 -4.45 -7.01 -14.17
CA VAL A 56 -5.57 -6.82 -13.25
C VAL A 56 -6.72 -7.72 -13.67
N ASN A 57 -7.46 -8.24 -12.70
CA ASN A 57 -8.71 -8.92 -12.99
C ASN A 57 -9.84 -7.90 -13.07
N ASP A 58 -10.41 -7.76 -14.26
CA ASP A 58 -11.56 -6.91 -14.53
C ASP A 58 -12.73 -7.81 -14.96
N GLN A 59 -13.69 -8.00 -14.04
CA GLN A 59 -14.88 -8.85 -14.25
C GLN A 59 -14.55 -10.26 -14.79
N GLY A 60 -13.52 -10.91 -14.25
CA GLY A 60 -13.09 -12.25 -14.66
C GLY A 60 -12.19 -12.29 -15.90
N LYS A 61 -11.87 -11.14 -16.50
CA LYS A 61 -10.93 -11.03 -17.62
C LYS A 61 -9.64 -10.37 -17.16
N GLU A 62 -8.51 -10.96 -17.49
CA GLU A 62 -7.22 -10.32 -17.25
C GLU A 62 -6.97 -9.21 -18.26
N LYS A 63 -6.66 -8.02 -17.76
CA LYS A 63 -6.23 -6.87 -18.57
C LYS A 63 -4.79 -6.54 -18.23
N VAL A 64 -3.94 -6.46 -19.25
CA VAL A 64 -2.55 -6.00 -19.09
C VAL A 64 -2.55 -4.49 -18.91
N ILE A 65 -1.95 -4.02 -17.81
CA ILE A 65 -1.83 -2.59 -17.49
C ILE A 65 -0.40 -2.07 -17.61
N ALA A 66 0.61 -2.96 -17.54
CA ALA A 66 2.01 -2.62 -17.72
C ALA A 66 2.82 -3.83 -18.19
N ARG A 67 3.97 -3.57 -18.81
CA ARG A 67 4.92 -4.59 -19.22
C ARG A 67 6.36 -4.16 -18.88
N HIS A 68 7.11 -5.07 -18.28
CA HIS A 68 8.48 -4.88 -17.82
C HIS A 68 9.40 -5.86 -18.53
N ASP A 69 10.45 -5.34 -19.15
CA ASP A 69 11.51 -6.07 -19.83
C ASP A 69 12.80 -6.04 -19.01
N ALA A 70 13.85 -6.66 -19.55
CA ALA A 70 15.17 -6.71 -18.92
C ALA A 70 15.63 -5.35 -18.38
N GLY A 71 16.21 -5.34 -17.17
CA GLY A 71 16.68 -4.15 -16.46
C GLY A 71 15.59 -3.37 -15.71
N ARG A 72 14.30 -3.68 -15.91
CA ARG A 72 13.20 -3.10 -15.11
C ARG A 72 12.91 -3.97 -13.89
N PHE A 73 12.29 -3.35 -12.89
CA PHE A 73 11.86 -4.01 -11.67
C PHE A 73 10.36 -3.88 -11.44
N LEU A 74 9.82 -4.81 -10.67
CA LEU A 74 8.40 -4.94 -10.39
C LEU A 74 8.03 -4.35 -9.02
N GLY A 75 6.74 -4.39 -8.74
CA GLY A 75 6.16 -3.98 -7.46
C GLY A 75 5.72 -2.52 -7.40
N GLU A 76 5.07 -2.18 -6.30
CA GLU A 76 4.58 -0.83 -6.01
C GLU A 76 4.61 -0.57 -4.50
N LEU A 77 4.02 0.52 -4.01
CA LEU A 77 4.11 0.93 -2.61
C LEU A 77 3.70 -0.14 -1.60
N ASN A 78 2.79 -1.07 -1.93
CA ASN A 78 2.44 -2.17 -1.03
C ASN A 78 3.65 -3.01 -0.59
N LEU A 79 4.68 -3.12 -1.42
CA LEU A 79 5.90 -3.85 -1.08
C LEU A 79 6.66 -3.15 0.06
N LEU A 80 6.56 -1.83 0.18
CA LEU A 80 7.15 -1.10 1.31
C LEU A 80 6.19 -1.07 2.50
N THR A 81 4.92 -0.76 2.27
CA THR A 81 3.93 -0.58 3.33
C THR A 81 3.48 -1.90 3.97
N GLY A 82 3.67 -3.04 3.31
CA GLY A 82 3.23 -4.36 3.77
C GLY A 82 1.76 -4.65 3.50
N GLN A 83 1.12 -3.81 2.68
CA GLN A 83 -0.23 -4.05 2.21
C GLN A 83 -0.30 -5.32 1.34
N ARG A 84 -1.49 -5.90 1.27
CA ARG A 84 -1.78 -6.96 0.30
C ARG A 84 -1.53 -6.53 -1.14
N VAL A 85 -1.37 -7.53 -1.99
CA VAL A 85 -1.11 -7.36 -3.42
C VAL A 85 -2.37 -6.92 -4.16
N PHE A 86 -2.29 -5.80 -4.91
CA PHE A 86 -3.41 -5.24 -5.67
C PHE A 86 -3.45 -5.66 -7.14
N VAL A 87 -2.36 -6.22 -7.67
CA VAL A 87 -2.22 -6.59 -9.09
C VAL A 87 -1.37 -7.84 -9.20
N SER A 88 -1.56 -8.63 -10.25
CA SER A 88 -0.75 -9.83 -10.48
C SER A 88 0.43 -9.53 -11.42
N ALA A 89 1.56 -10.22 -11.23
CA ALA A 89 2.68 -10.21 -12.16
C ALA A 89 2.79 -11.57 -12.85
N ARG A 90 2.48 -11.62 -14.14
CA ARG A 90 2.53 -12.83 -14.97
C ARG A 90 3.70 -12.75 -15.95
N VAL A 91 4.54 -13.78 -15.99
CA VAL A 91 5.64 -13.89 -16.95
C VAL A 91 5.05 -14.07 -18.35
N ALA A 92 5.38 -13.14 -19.25
CA ALA A 92 4.92 -13.15 -20.63
C ALA A 92 5.92 -13.84 -21.57
N GLU A 93 7.21 -13.71 -21.28
CA GLU A 93 8.29 -14.36 -22.01
C GLU A 93 9.24 -15.01 -21.01
N SER A 94 9.55 -16.30 -21.22
CA SER A 94 10.47 -17.07 -20.39
C SER A 94 11.83 -16.39 -20.29
N GLY A 95 12.49 -16.52 -19.14
CA GLY A 95 13.77 -15.86 -18.90
C GLY A 95 14.26 -16.04 -17.46
N GLU A 96 14.83 -14.97 -16.92
CA GLU A 96 15.45 -14.97 -15.59
C GLU A 96 15.07 -13.70 -14.84
N VAL A 97 14.76 -13.86 -13.55
CA VAL A 97 14.51 -12.76 -12.62
C VAL A 97 15.45 -12.83 -11.45
N LEU A 98 15.82 -11.68 -10.89
CA LEU A 98 16.45 -11.59 -9.59
C LEU A 98 15.37 -11.39 -8.54
N VAL A 99 15.37 -12.24 -7.50
CA VAL A 99 14.43 -12.17 -6.38
C VAL A 99 15.16 -11.66 -5.15
N VAL A 100 14.76 -10.49 -4.64
CA VAL A 100 15.38 -9.85 -3.47
C VAL A 100 14.35 -9.80 -2.34
N PRO A 101 14.65 -10.40 -1.17
CA PRO A 101 13.74 -10.38 -0.03
C PRO A 101 13.33 -8.95 0.35
N ARG A 102 12.04 -8.75 0.65
CA ARG A 102 11.50 -7.42 1.01
C ARG A 102 12.34 -6.67 2.07
N ASP A 103 12.74 -7.35 3.14
CA ASP A 103 13.52 -6.74 4.23
C ASP A 103 14.97 -6.42 3.82
N ALA A 104 15.51 -7.12 2.82
CA ALA A 104 16.80 -6.78 2.22
C ALA A 104 16.68 -5.54 1.34
N LEU A 105 15.62 -5.43 0.52
CA LEU A 105 15.36 -4.21 -0.24
C LEU A 105 15.21 -2.99 0.68
N ARG A 106 14.42 -3.10 1.76
CA ARG A 106 14.22 -1.98 2.71
C ARG A 106 15.53 -1.44 3.27
N ARG A 107 16.45 -2.34 3.62
CA ARG A 107 17.80 -1.96 4.07
C ARG A 107 18.58 -1.27 2.96
N LEU A 108 18.55 -1.82 1.75
CA LEU A 108 19.30 -1.26 0.62
C LEU A 108 18.81 0.14 0.23
N ILE A 109 17.51 0.37 0.14
CA ILE A 109 16.97 1.72 -0.17
C ILE A 109 17.26 2.73 0.96
N ALA A 110 17.44 2.29 2.20
CA ALA A 110 17.83 3.16 3.30
C ALA A 110 19.29 3.64 3.17
N THR A 111 20.16 2.82 2.57
CA THR A 111 21.60 3.06 2.48
C THR A 111 22.10 3.51 1.10
N ASP A 112 21.35 3.25 0.03
CA ASP A 112 21.69 3.60 -1.35
C ASP A 112 20.73 4.68 -1.90
N PRO A 113 21.18 5.94 -2.03
CA PRO A 113 20.35 7.03 -2.55
C PRO A 113 19.89 6.86 -4.00
N SER A 114 20.75 6.35 -4.89
CA SER A 114 20.44 6.20 -6.32
C SER A 114 19.31 5.19 -6.51
N LEU A 115 19.45 4.02 -5.88
CA LEU A 115 18.43 2.99 -5.95
C LEU A 115 17.13 3.43 -5.24
N SER A 116 17.25 4.08 -4.08
CA SER A 116 16.11 4.65 -3.37
C SER A 116 15.27 5.55 -4.26
N ASP A 117 15.89 6.53 -4.92
CA ASP A 117 15.17 7.52 -5.71
C ASP A 117 14.40 6.86 -6.86
N LYS A 118 15.03 5.93 -7.58
CA LYS A 118 14.38 5.18 -8.67
C LYS A 118 13.23 4.30 -8.19
N VAL A 119 13.45 3.53 -7.12
CA VAL A 119 12.43 2.61 -6.59
C VAL A 119 11.23 3.39 -6.04
N LEU A 120 11.48 4.43 -5.26
CA LEU A 120 10.41 5.24 -4.67
C LEU A 120 9.64 6.03 -5.73
N ALA A 121 10.31 6.64 -6.70
CA ALA A 121 9.65 7.33 -7.81
C ALA A 121 8.73 6.35 -8.57
N ALA A 122 9.24 5.17 -8.91
CA ALA A 122 8.44 4.17 -9.61
C ALA A 122 7.26 3.67 -8.79
N PHE A 123 7.43 3.42 -7.50
CA PHE A 123 6.33 2.94 -6.65
C PHE A 123 5.25 4.00 -6.48
N LEU A 124 5.62 5.27 -6.29
CA LEU A 124 4.67 6.39 -6.21
C LEU A 124 3.89 6.56 -7.52
N ALA A 125 4.60 6.55 -8.67
CA ALA A 125 3.98 6.66 -9.99
C ALA A 125 3.02 5.48 -10.28
N ARG A 126 3.44 4.25 -9.97
CA ARG A 126 2.59 3.05 -10.11
C ARG A 126 1.35 3.11 -9.22
N ARG A 127 1.48 3.58 -7.97
CA ARG A 127 0.31 3.79 -7.10
C ARG A 127 -0.65 4.80 -7.71
N ALA A 128 -0.16 5.90 -8.27
CA ALA A 128 -1.01 6.90 -8.91
C ALA A 128 -1.78 6.32 -10.12
N ILE A 129 -1.14 5.48 -10.93
CA ILE A 129 -1.79 4.77 -12.05
C ILE A 129 -2.90 3.84 -11.55
N LEU A 130 -2.68 3.10 -10.45
CA LEU A 130 -3.72 2.25 -9.87
C LEU A 130 -4.91 3.07 -9.36
N MET A 131 -4.64 4.23 -8.74
CA MET A 131 -5.69 5.14 -8.27
C MET A 131 -6.52 5.77 -9.40
N SER A 132 -6.02 5.81 -10.64
CA SER A 132 -6.76 6.34 -11.79
C SER A 132 -7.74 5.33 -12.42
N GLY A 133 -8.09 4.26 -11.70
CA GLY A 133 -9.04 3.24 -12.17
C GLY A 133 -8.41 2.10 -12.98
N ALA A 134 -7.08 1.94 -12.93
CA ALA A 134 -6.42 0.83 -13.62
C ALA A 134 -6.65 -0.54 -12.93
N ALA A 135 -7.13 -0.57 -11.69
CA ALA A 135 -7.44 -1.79 -10.94
C ALA A 135 -8.74 -1.66 -10.13
N SER A 136 -9.65 -2.63 -10.29
CA SER A 136 -10.94 -2.77 -9.58
C SER A 136 -10.93 -3.97 -8.59
N ALA A 137 -9.74 -4.31 -8.07
CA ALA A 137 -9.53 -5.40 -7.11
C ALA A 137 -10.34 -5.25 -5.80
N ILE A 138 -10.71 -4.01 -5.47
CA ILE A 138 -11.53 -3.68 -4.31
C ILE A 138 -12.76 -2.93 -4.81
N ARG A 139 -13.94 -3.55 -4.66
CA ARG A 139 -15.22 -2.95 -5.01
C ARG A 139 -16.06 -2.75 -3.76
N VAL A 140 -16.47 -1.52 -3.52
CA VAL A 140 -17.33 -1.13 -2.40
C VAL A 140 -18.74 -0.99 -2.92
N ILE A 141 -19.64 -1.84 -2.47
CA ILE A 141 -21.07 -1.74 -2.75
C ILE A 141 -21.73 -1.11 -1.53
N GLY A 142 -22.38 0.03 -1.70
CA GLY A 142 -23.11 0.67 -0.61
C GLY A 142 -23.75 1.99 -0.99
N SER A 143 -24.93 2.26 -0.44
CA SER A 143 -25.69 3.48 -0.78
C SER A 143 -24.95 4.75 -0.37
N ARG A 144 -25.07 5.80 -1.19
CA ARG A 144 -24.56 7.16 -0.88
C ARG A 144 -25.18 7.78 0.37
N PHE A 145 -26.35 7.29 0.80
CA PHE A 145 -27.08 7.80 1.95
C PHE A 145 -26.72 7.07 3.26
N SER A 146 -25.93 6.00 3.18
CA SER A 146 -25.50 5.24 4.37
C SER A 146 -24.25 5.85 5.00
N PRO A 147 -24.29 6.24 6.29
CA PRO A 147 -23.10 6.71 7.00
C PRO A 147 -21.98 5.67 7.04
N ASP A 148 -22.31 4.37 7.11
CA ASP A 148 -21.33 3.29 7.14
C ASP A 148 -20.60 3.15 5.79
N SER A 149 -21.34 3.28 4.67
CA SER A 149 -20.74 3.34 3.33
C SER A 149 -19.77 4.51 3.21
N THR A 150 -20.17 5.69 3.69
CA THR A 150 -19.31 6.89 3.69
C THR A 150 -18.03 6.66 4.47
N ARG A 151 -18.08 6.08 5.68
CA ARG A 151 -16.89 5.80 6.49
C ARG A 151 -15.90 4.85 5.78
N VAL A 152 -16.40 3.79 5.15
CA VAL A 152 -15.55 2.84 4.40
C VAL A 152 -14.88 3.52 3.21
N ARG A 153 -15.65 4.30 2.44
CA ARG A 153 -15.13 5.04 1.28
C ARG A 153 -14.10 6.08 1.67
N GLU A 154 -14.38 6.88 2.69
CA GLU A 154 -13.45 7.90 3.20
C GLU A 154 -12.15 7.26 3.69
N PHE A 155 -12.23 6.13 4.40
CA PHE A 155 -11.06 5.38 4.83
C PHE A 155 -10.19 4.93 3.66
N LEU A 156 -10.79 4.32 2.64
CA LEU A 156 -10.08 3.85 1.44
C LEU A 156 -9.44 5.01 0.66
N ALA A 157 -10.19 6.10 0.47
CA ALA A 157 -9.70 7.28 -0.23
C ALA A 157 -8.53 7.94 0.53
N ARG A 158 -8.66 8.16 1.83
CA ARG A 158 -7.62 8.77 2.67
C ARG A 158 -6.38 7.88 2.82
N SER A 159 -6.55 6.56 2.80
CA SER A 159 -5.46 5.59 2.86
C SER A 159 -4.83 5.31 1.48
N ARG A 160 -5.29 5.99 0.41
CA ARG A 160 -4.86 5.81 -0.98
C ARG A 160 -4.88 4.35 -1.44
N ILE A 161 -5.96 3.67 -1.10
CA ILE A 161 -6.21 2.29 -1.53
C ILE A 161 -7.04 2.36 -2.81
N PRO A 162 -6.55 1.81 -3.94
CA PRO A 162 -7.31 1.75 -5.19
C PRO A 162 -8.61 0.98 -4.97
N HIS A 163 -9.74 1.61 -5.28
CA HIS A 163 -11.06 1.01 -5.13
C HIS A 163 -12.06 1.63 -6.11
N GLU A 164 -13.08 0.86 -6.42
CA GLU A 164 -14.27 1.31 -7.11
C GLU A 164 -15.43 1.35 -6.11
N TRP A 165 -16.31 2.35 -6.24
CA TRP A 165 -17.53 2.42 -5.46
C TRP A 165 -18.73 2.30 -6.39
N LEU A 166 -19.63 1.39 -6.05
CA LEU A 166 -20.87 1.11 -6.77
C LEU A 166 -22.04 1.41 -5.84
N ASP A 167 -22.95 2.26 -6.32
CA ASP A 167 -24.12 2.70 -5.57
C ASP A 167 -25.35 1.87 -5.98
N PRO A 168 -25.97 1.10 -5.07
CA PRO A 168 -27.19 0.36 -5.37
C PRO A 168 -28.33 1.24 -5.91
N ASP A 169 -28.32 2.54 -5.61
CA ASP A 169 -29.37 3.47 -6.03
C ASP A 169 -29.21 3.94 -7.50
N THR A 170 -28.02 3.79 -8.10
CA THR A 170 -27.75 4.31 -9.46
C THR A 170 -27.04 3.36 -10.41
N ASP A 171 -26.31 2.37 -9.89
CA ASP A 171 -25.47 1.49 -10.70
C ASP A 171 -26.16 0.15 -10.95
N SER A 172 -26.53 -0.10 -12.21
CA SER A 172 -27.21 -1.33 -12.62
C SER A 172 -26.37 -2.60 -12.46
N GLU A 173 -25.04 -2.48 -12.38
CA GLU A 173 -24.15 -3.63 -12.11
C GLU A 173 -24.34 -4.19 -10.70
N VAL A 174 -24.83 -3.40 -9.74
CA VAL A 174 -24.96 -3.82 -8.34
C VAL A 174 -25.88 -5.02 -8.21
N GLU A 175 -27.03 -5.05 -8.89
CA GLU A 175 -27.96 -6.19 -8.83
C GLU A 175 -27.28 -7.50 -9.23
N ARG A 176 -26.53 -7.48 -10.35
CA ARG A 176 -25.75 -8.62 -10.85
C ARG A 176 -24.72 -9.10 -9.83
N LEU A 177 -23.98 -8.17 -9.20
CA LEU A 177 -22.98 -8.52 -8.19
C LEU A 177 -23.60 -9.05 -6.90
N LEU A 178 -24.74 -8.50 -6.48
CA LEU A 178 -25.46 -8.98 -5.31
C LEU A 178 -25.95 -10.42 -5.52
N GLU A 179 -26.48 -10.73 -6.70
CA GLU A 179 -26.88 -12.10 -7.07
C GLU A 179 -25.68 -13.05 -7.15
N GLU A 180 -24.62 -12.66 -7.86
CA GLU A 180 -23.40 -13.46 -8.04
C GLU A 180 -22.78 -13.92 -6.72
N PHE A 181 -22.75 -13.03 -5.72
CA PHE A 181 -22.15 -13.30 -4.41
C PHE A 181 -23.17 -13.66 -3.32
N GLY A 182 -24.46 -13.82 -3.65
CA GLY A 182 -25.53 -14.16 -2.70
C GLY A 182 -25.62 -13.15 -1.55
N ILE A 183 -25.60 -11.86 -1.88
CA ILE A 183 -25.63 -10.74 -0.95
C ILE A 183 -27.02 -10.13 -0.96
N THR A 184 -27.58 -9.88 0.22
CA THR A 184 -28.85 -9.15 0.35
C THR A 184 -28.60 -7.68 0.73
N PRO A 185 -29.47 -6.73 0.35
CA PRO A 185 -29.25 -5.30 0.64
C PRO A 185 -29.08 -4.95 2.13
N GLN A 186 -29.56 -5.80 3.05
CA GLN A 186 -29.47 -5.57 4.49
C GLN A 186 -28.05 -5.72 5.04
N VAL A 187 -27.13 -6.36 4.30
CA VAL A 187 -25.74 -6.55 4.74
C VAL A 187 -24.76 -5.48 4.21
N LEU A 188 -25.29 -4.45 3.55
CA LEU A 188 -24.50 -3.32 3.06
C LEU A 188 -24.00 -2.42 4.21
N PRO A 189 -22.83 -1.75 4.06
CA PRO A 189 -21.94 -1.82 2.90
C PRO A 189 -21.20 -3.16 2.82
N VAL A 190 -20.95 -3.61 1.59
CA VAL A 190 -20.17 -4.80 1.30
C VAL A 190 -18.92 -4.39 0.54
N VAL A 191 -17.78 -4.99 0.88
CA VAL A 191 -16.55 -4.84 0.11
C VAL A 191 -16.18 -6.18 -0.49
N ILE A 192 -16.17 -6.25 -1.81
CA ILE A 192 -15.68 -7.40 -2.57
C ILE A 192 -14.19 -7.20 -2.79
N VAL A 193 -13.41 -8.19 -2.37
CA VAL A 193 -11.96 -8.25 -2.53
C VAL A 193 -11.58 -9.62 -3.09
N THR A 194 -10.36 -9.75 -3.59
CA THR A 194 -9.86 -11.03 -4.12
C THR A 194 -9.94 -12.14 -3.07
N GLY A 195 -10.79 -13.13 -3.32
CA GLY A 195 -10.95 -14.30 -2.42
C GLY A 195 -11.80 -14.06 -1.17
N ALA A 196 -12.44 -12.89 -1.00
CA ALA A 196 -13.37 -12.67 0.12
C ALA A 196 -14.46 -11.63 -0.18
N VAL A 197 -15.58 -11.75 0.54
CA VAL A 197 -16.67 -10.76 0.55
C VAL A 197 -16.87 -10.29 1.98
N LEU A 198 -16.54 -9.04 2.26
CA LEU A 198 -16.64 -8.44 3.58
C LEU A 198 -18.03 -7.82 3.74
N ARG A 199 -18.90 -8.50 4.48
CA ARG A 199 -20.27 -8.05 4.79
C ARG A 199 -20.26 -7.11 6.00
N HIS A 200 -21.19 -6.15 6.05
CA HIS A 200 -21.20 -5.08 7.07
C HIS A 200 -19.81 -4.46 7.24
N ALA A 201 -19.16 -4.15 6.12
CA ALA A 201 -17.77 -3.76 6.10
C ALA A 201 -17.55 -2.51 6.95
N THR A 202 -16.50 -2.53 7.76
CA THR A 202 -16.02 -1.37 8.53
C THR A 202 -14.58 -1.06 8.13
N PRO A 203 -14.09 0.17 8.36
CA PRO A 203 -12.69 0.51 8.17
C PRO A 203 -11.72 -0.46 8.85
N GLY A 204 -12.04 -0.92 10.07
CA GLY A 204 -11.21 -1.86 10.82
C GLY A 204 -11.10 -3.23 10.14
N VAL A 205 -12.23 -3.85 9.78
CA VAL A 205 -12.25 -5.16 9.08
C VAL A 205 -11.49 -5.08 7.76
N LEU A 206 -11.62 -3.97 7.03
CA LEU A 206 -10.93 -3.77 5.77
C LEU A 206 -9.43 -3.54 5.97
N ALA A 207 -9.03 -2.80 6.99
CA ALA A 207 -7.64 -2.60 7.35
C ALA A 207 -6.95 -3.91 7.75
N ASP A 208 -7.63 -4.76 8.54
CA ASP A 208 -7.14 -6.10 8.91
C ASP A 208 -6.91 -6.97 7.67
N TYR A 209 -7.89 -6.97 6.77
CA TYR A 209 -7.79 -7.65 5.48
C TYR A 209 -6.55 -7.13 4.74
N LEU A 210 -6.43 -5.82 4.53
CA LEU A 210 -5.34 -5.20 3.77
C LEU A 210 -3.97 -5.29 4.43
N GLY A 211 -3.88 -5.65 5.71
CA GLY A 211 -2.63 -5.74 6.46
C GLY A 211 -2.13 -4.39 6.98
N LEU A 212 -3.05 -3.51 7.35
CA LEU A 212 -2.77 -2.18 7.87
C LEU A 212 -2.84 -2.07 9.41
N THR A 213 -3.13 -3.16 10.12
CA THR A 213 -3.43 -3.13 11.57
C THR A 213 -2.35 -3.75 12.46
N VAL A 214 -2.37 -3.34 13.74
CA VAL A 214 -1.45 -3.73 14.83
C VAL A 214 -1.39 -5.25 15.04
N GLY A 215 -2.48 -5.97 14.77
CA GLY A 215 -2.55 -7.43 15.02
C GLY A 215 -1.52 -8.26 14.25
N LYS A 216 -0.85 -7.68 13.24
CA LYS A 216 0.24 -8.31 12.49
C LYS A 216 1.64 -7.79 12.85
N LEU A 217 1.75 -6.89 13.82
CA LEU A 217 3.04 -6.41 14.27
C LEU A 217 3.77 -7.54 15.01
N ALA A 218 4.99 -7.82 14.55
CA ALA A 218 5.82 -8.89 15.11
C ALA A 218 6.25 -8.64 16.56
N GLN A 219 6.11 -7.41 17.07
CA GLN A 219 6.63 -6.98 18.36
C GLN A 219 5.55 -6.27 19.17
N ARG A 220 5.59 -6.45 20.49
CA ARG A 220 4.73 -5.75 21.47
C ARG A 220 5.47 -4.67 22.25
N PHE A 221 6.79 -4.59 22.08
CA PHE A 221 7.66 -3.61 22.70
C PHE A 221 8.30 -2.77 21.61
N TYR A 222 8.33 -1.46 21.82
CA TYR A 222 8.84 -0.47 20.87
C TYR A 222 9.68 0.54 21.64
N ASP A 223 10.79 0.98 21.05
CA ASP A 223 11.62 2.03 21.63
C ASP A 223 10.91 3.39 21.56
N LEU A 224 10.10 3.58 20.51
CA LEU A 224 9.30 4.79 20.30
C LEU A 224 7.91 4.43 19.75
N THR A 225 6.86 4.88 20.45
CA THR A 225 5.49 4.85 19.92
C THR A 225 4.97 6.28 19.74
N VAL A 226 4.51 6.59 18.53
CA VAL A 226 3.95 7.88 18.15
C VAL A 226 2.43 7.73 17.96
N VAL A 227 1.65 8.53 18.69
CA VAL A 227 0.19 8.54 18.58
C VAL A 227 -0.24 9.69 17.66
N GLY A 228 -0.83 9.33 16.52
CA GLY A 228 -1.27 10.22 15.44
C GLY A 228 -0.29 10.22 14.27
N ALA A 229 -0.79 10.03 13.04
CA ALA A 229 -0.01 10.03 11.81
C ALA A 229 -0.23 11.31 10.97
N GLY A 230 -0.38 12.46 11.62
CA GLY A 230 -0.27 13.77 10.97
C GLY A 230 1.20 14.17 10.70
N PRO A 231 1.47 15.37 10.15
CA PRO A 231 2.84 15.82 9.89
C PRO A 231 3.79 15.73 11.09
N ALA A 232 3.31 16.11 12.28
CA ALA A 232 4.11 16.02 13.51
C ALA A 232 4.50 14.58 13.85
N GLY A 233 3.53 13.65 13.79
CA GLY A 233 3.79 12.25 14.12
C GLY A 233 4.62 11.54 13.06
N LEU A 234 4.36 11.80 11.77
CA LEU A 234 5.17 11.26 10.69
C LEU A 234 6.62 11.76 10.74
N ALA A 235 6.84 13.04 11.10
CA ALA A 235 8.17 13.56 11.33
C ALA A 235 8.85 12.86 12.51
N ALA A 236 8.19 12.77 13.67
CA ALA A 236 8.73 12.06 14.84
C ALA A 236 9.09 10.60 14.50
N ALA A 237 8.22 9.92 13.75
CA ALA A 237 8.42 8.54 13.34
C ALA A 237 9.61 8.38 12.40
N MET A 238 9.76 9.30 11.44
CA MET A 238 10.89 9.31 10.51
C MET A 238 12.20 9.49 11.25
N TYR A 239 12.30 10.48 12.15
CA TYR A 239 13.51 10.75 12.92
C TYR A 239 13.85 9.60 13.90
N GLY A 240 12.85 9.02 14.57
CA GLY A 240 13.09 7.86 15.43
C GLY A 240 13.62 6.66 14.64
N ALA A 241 12.96 6.33 13.52
CA ALA A 241 13.37 5.21 12.70
C ALA A 241 14.74 5.41 12.02
N SER A 242 15.09 6.63 11.61
CA SER A 242 16.40 6.90 11.00
C SER A 242 17.56 6.73 11.98
N GLU A 243 17.33 6.92 13.28
CA GLU A 243 18.30 6.64 14.35
C GLU A 243 18.27 5.18 14.82
N GLY A 244 17.53 4.31 14.11
CA GLY A 244 17.48 2.87 14.38
C GLY A 244 16.53 2.46 15.51
N LEU A 245 15.71 3.37 16.04
CA LEU A 245 14.70 3.02 17.04
C LEU A 245 13.61 2.15 16.41
N LEU A 246 13.21 1.10 17.11
CA LEU A 246 12.03 0.35 16.75
C LEU A 246 10.79 1.21 16.96
N THR A 247 10.30 1.79 15.87
CA THR A 247 9.32 2.88 15.89
C THR A 247 7.95 2.43 15.37
N LEU A 248 6.91 2.68 16.17
CA LEU A 248 5.50 2.45 15.81
C LEU A 248 4.72 3.76 15.73
N VAL A 249 3.90 3.90 14.69
CA VAL A 249 2.90 4.96 14.57
C VAL A 249 1.51 4.36 14.66
N ILE A 250 0.70 4.88 15.56
CA ILE A 250 -0.72 4.53 15.72
C ILE A 250 -1.58 5.67 15.18
N GLU A 251 -2.50 5.37 14.27
CA GLU A 251 -3.40 6.37 13.67
C GLU A 251 -4.84 5.93 13.75
N MET A 252 -5.72 6.80 14.27
CA MET A 252 -7.12 6.46 14.55
C MET A 252 -8.02 6.41 13.33
N VAL A 253 -7.70 7.11 12.23
CA VAL A 253 -8.51 7.10 11.01
C VAL A 253 -7.69 6.71 9.79
N ALA A 254 -6.77 7.57 9.37
CA ALA A 254 -5.96 7.38 8.18
C ALA A 254 -4.76 8.32 8.22
N VAL A 255 -3.64 7.85 7.67
CA VAL A 255 -2.39 8.59 7.62
C VAL A 255 -2.57 9.96 6.98
N GLY A 256 -1.98 10.98 7.59
CA GLY A 256 -1.92 12.36 7.11
C GLY A 256 -2.56 13.39 8.03
N GLY A 257 -3.37 12.97 9.00
CA GLY A 257 -4.05 13.88 9.92
C GLY A 257 -4.84 14.97 9.18
N GLN A 258 -4.88 16.18 9.73
CA GLN A 258 -5.60 17.32 9.13
C GLN A 258 -4.93 17.81 7.83
N ALA A 259 -3.60 17.75 7.73
CA ALA A 259 -2.90 18.18 6.54
C ALA A 259 -3.28 17.32 5.32
N GLY A 260 -3.50 16.02 5.51
CA GLY A 260 -3.86 15.10 4.43
C GLY A 260 -5.14 15.46 3.67
N SER A 261 -6.06 16.21 4.29
CA SER A 261 -7.30 16.67 3.65
C SER A 261 -7.17 18.00 2.89
N SER A 262 -6.04 18.70 2.99
CA SER A 262 -5.85 19.96 2.28
C SER A 262 -5.66 19.73 0.78
N SER A 263 -6.44 20.43 -0.06
CA SER A 263 -6.30 20.35 -1.52
C SER A 263 -4.94 20.87 -2.00
N ARG A 264 -4.46 21.96 -1.38
CA ARG A 264 -3.14 22.55 -1.64
C ARG A 264 -2.61 23.26 -0.40
N ILE A 265 -1.32 23.09 -0.14
CA ILE A 265 -0.58 23.75 0.92
C ILE A 265 0.52 24.57 0.24
N GLU A 266 0.44 25.90 0.34
CA GLU A 266 1.40 26.83 -0.28
C GLU A 266 2.47 27.34 0.69
N ASN A 267 2.29 27.09 1.99
CA ASN A 267 3.14 27.59 3.07
C ASN A 267 3.99 26.48 3.72
N TYR A 268 4.24 25.36 3.03
CA TYR A 268 5.13 24.31 3.50
C TYR A 268 6.54 24.49 2.90
N LEU A 269 7.54 24.67 3.76
CA LEU A 269 8.93 24.88 3.37
C LEU A 269 9.44 23.76 2.44
N GLY A 270 10.28 24.13 1.47
CA GLY A 270 10.79 23.22 0.44
C GLY A 270 9.86 22.98 -0.76
N PHE A 271 8.62 23.48 -0.73
CA PHE A 271 7.67 23.38 -1.85
C PHE A 271 7.25 24.78 -2.34
N PRO A 272 8.09 25.49 -3.12
CA PRO A 272 7.84 26.87 -3.53
C PRO A 272 6.58 27.04 -4.42
N THR A 273 6.16 25.99 -5.11
CA THR A 273 4.93 25.95 -5.92
C THR A 273 3.76 25.31 -5.18
N GLY A 274 3.91 25.04 -3.88
CA GLY A 274 2.96 24.29 -3.06
C GLY A 274 2.92 22.80 -3.37
N ILE A 275 2.21 22.06 -2.51
CA ILE A 275 2.00 20.61 -2.63
C ILE A 275 0.59 20.25 -2.14
N SER A 276 -0.04 19.21 -2.68
CA SER A 276 -1.30 18.73 -2.11
C SER A 276 -1.05 18.14 -0.71
N GLY A 277 -2.02 18.32 0.20
CA GLY A 277 -1.91 17.81 1.56
C GLY A 277 -1.73 16.29 1.60
N GLY A 278 -2.49 15.59 0.76
CA GLY A 278 -2.35 14.15 0.61
C GLY A 278 -0.98 13.72 0.07
N ASP A 279 -0.37 14.45 -0.87
CA ASP A 279 0.94 14.06 -1.42
C ASP A 279 2.05 14.31 -0.40
N LEU A 280 1.97 15.42 0.32
CA LEU A 280 2.88 15.75 1.42
C LEU A 280 2.90 14.61 2.45
N THR A 281 1.73 14.20 2.93
CA THR A 281 1.64 13.19 3.99
C THR A 281 1.95 11.78 3.50
N GLN A 282 1.61 11.44 2.24
CA GLN A 282 2.01 10.17 1.65
C GLN A 282 3.53 10.07 1.51
N ARG A 283 4.19 11.14 1.04
CA ARG A 283 5.66 11.18 0.94
C ARG A 283 6.30 11.04 2.31
N ALA A 284 5.79 11.74 3.34
CA ALA A 284 6.28 11.62 4.70
C ALA A 284 6.11 10.20 5.28
N ALA A 285 4.97 9.54 5.02
CA ALA A 285 4.73 8.17 5.43
C ALA A 285 5.68 7.18 4.76
N VAL A 286 5.89 7.32 3.45
CA VAL A 286 6.85 6.51 2.68
C VAL A 286 8.27 6.68 3.23
N GLN A 287 8.67 7.91 3.57
CA GLN A 287 9.97 8.17 4.20
C GLN A 287 10.11 7.50 5.57
N ALA A 288 9.11 7.62 6.44
CA ALA A 288 9.14 6.95 7.74
C ALA A 288 9.24 5.41 7.59
N GLN A 289 8.43 4.82 6.70
CA GLN A 289 8.43 3.38 6.46
C GLN A 289 9.72 2.88 5.79
N LYS A 290 10.32 3.69 4.91
CA LYS A 290 11.66 3.46 4.33
C LYS A 290 12.69 3.22 5.44
N PHE A 291 12.69 4.06 6.47
CA PHE A 291 13.62 3.94 7.61
C PHE A 291 13.25 2.84 8.62
N GLY A 292 12.13 2.14 8.42
CA GLY A 292 11.74 1.01 9.27
C GLY A 292 10.55 1.29 10.19
N ALA A 293 10.01 2.51 10.21
CA ALA A 293 8.82 2.80 11.01
C ALA A 293 7.64 1.89 10.57
N SER A 294 6.96 1.33 11.56
CA SER A 294 5.72 0.60 11.35
C SER A 294 4.54 1.56 11.56
N VAL A 295 3.53 1.48 10.71
CA VAL A 295 2.32 2.31 10.82
C VAL A 295 1.13 1.39 10.91
N SER A 296 0.27 1.63 11.89
CA SER A 296 -1.01 0.95 12.03
C SER A 296 -2.18 1.93 11.96
N SER A 297 -3.14 1.63 11.09
CA SER A 297 -4.32 2.46 10.85
C SER A 297 -5.48 1.62 10.27
N PRO A 298 -6.73 1.82 10.70
CA PRO A 298 -7.20 2.69 11.78
C PRO A 298 -7.13 1.96 13.13
N CYS A 299 -6.55 2.60 14.14
CA CYS A 299 -6.58 2.12 15.52
C CYS A 299 -6.39 3.31 16.48
N ALA A 300 -7.27 3.46 17.46
CA ALA A 300 -7.20 4.56 18.42
C ALA A 300 -6.45 4.13 19.68
N ALA A 301 -5.54 4.99 20.16
CA ALA A 301 -5.00 4.87 21.51
C ALA A 301 -6.07 5.32 22.52
N VAL A 302 -6.41 4.47 23.48
CA VAL A 302 -7.48 4.72 24.46
C VAL A 302 -6.97 5.01 25.87
N SER A 303 -5.76 4.54 26.21
CA SER A 303 -5.13 4.89 27.50
C SER A 303 -3.62 4.78 27.43
N LEU A 304 -2.94 5.61 28.21
CA LEU A 304 -1.50 5.57 28.46
C LEU A 304 -1.27 5.43 29.97
N GLN A 305 -0.50 4.43 30.38
CA GLN A 305 -0.15 4.18 31.78
C GLN A 305 1.35 3.92 31.89
N GLU A 306 1.95 4.25 33.03
CA GLU A 306 3.33 3.87 33.34
C GLU A 306 3.32 2.64 34.24
N GLU A 307 4.02 1.58 33.84
CA GLU A 307 4.13 0.33 34.58
C GLU A 307 5.56 -0.20 34.47
N ALA A 308 6.20 -0.45 35.63
CA ALA A 308 7.56 -1.00 35.72
C ALA A 308 8.62 -0.26 34.86
N GLY A 309 8.50 1.07 34.74
CA GLY A 309 9.43 1.89 33.94
C GLY A 309 9.16 1.88 32.43
N HIS A 310 8.02 1.32 32.00
CA HIS A 310 7.57 1.32 30.61
C HIS A 310 6.24 2.07 30.48
N PHE A 311 5.99 2.62 29.29
CA PHE A 311 4.69 3.15 28.92
C PHE A 311 3.82 2.06 28.28
N LEU A 312 2.72 1.72 28.94
CA LEU A 312 1.69 0.82 28.43
C LEU A 312 0.62 1.64 27.68
N LEU A 313 0.56 1.48 26.37
CA LEU A 313 -0.47 2.05 25.51
C LEU A 313 -1.54 0.99 25.23
N ARG A 314 -2.81 1.26 25.57
CA ARG A 314 -3.94 0.40 25.17
C ARG A 314 -4.62 0.98 23.95
N LEU A 315 -5.09 0.09 23.09
CA LEU A 315 -5.71 0.39 21.82
C LEU A 315 -7.18 0.00 21.78
N SER A 316 -7.94 0.61 20.87
CA SER A 316 -9.39 0.42 20.74
C SER A 316 -9.80 -0.99 20.31
N ASP A 317 -8.88 -1.75 19.71
CA ASP A 317 -9.09 -3.15 19.32
C ASP A 317 -8.81 -4.15 20.46
N SER A 318 -8.68 -3.65 21.70
CA SER A 318 -8.33 -4.42 22.90
C SER A 318 -6.91 -4.99 22.91
N THR A 319 -6.01 -4.42 22.09
CA THR A 319 -4.56 -4.63 22.16
C THR A 319 -3.89 -3.71 23.18
#